data_AF-A0A9E0XHK0-F1
#
_entry.id   AF-A0A9E0XHK0-F1
#
_cell.length_a   1.000
_cell.length_b   1.000
_cell.length_c   1.000
_cell.angle_alpha   90.00
_cell.angle_beta   90.00
_cell.angle_gamma   90.00
#
_symmetry.space_group_name_H-M   'P 1'
#
loop_
_entity.id
_entity.type
_entity.pdbx_description
1 polymer ?
#
loop_
_entity_poly.entity_id
_entity_poly.type
_entity_poly.pdbx_seq_one_letter_code
_entity_poly.pdbx_strand_id
1 'polypeptide(L)'
;DRVIVPALGRGAVVLCDRFADSTIAYQGFGKELGADYVEKCCRQVSGGVEPDLTFFVDLDPEIGLERVDKRAAGVGPDRMEQEALAFHKRVHQGFIELAKKFPERIVRLDGTLSKDALYEAAFDKVERLMGQQ
;
A
#
# COMPACT_ATOMS: atom_id res chain seq x y z
N ASP A 1 -7.29 6.33 18.94
CA ASP A 1 -7.67 4.95 18.61
C ASP A 1 -6.50 3.99 18.66
N ARG A 2 -6.68 2.81 19.26
CA ARG A 2 -5.69 1.72 19.36
C ARG A 2 -6.38 0.44 18.88
N VAL A 3 -6.53 0.24 17.57
CA VAL A 3 -7.24 -0.92 17.00
C VAL A 3 -6.28 -2.05 16.68
N ILE A 4 -5.18 -1.74 15.98
CA ILE A 4 -4.22 -2.73 15.47
C ILE A 4 -3.53 -3.47 16.62
N VAL A 5 -2.81 -2.76 17.50
CA VAL A 5 -2.04 -3.40 18.58
C VAL A 5 -2.90 -4.29 19.49
N PRO A 6 -4.09 -3.85 19.97
CA PRO A 6 -4.92 -4.74 20.78
C PRO A 6 -5.49 -5.94 20.03
N ALA A 7 -5.74 -5.83 18.71
CA ALA A 7 -6.18 -6.97 17.90
C ALA A 7 -5.05 -8.01 17.75
N LEU A 8 -3.84 -7.55 17.44
CA LEU A 8 -2.64 -8.40 17.38
C LEU A 8 -2.37 -9.08 18.73
N GLY A 9 -2.54 -8.35 19.85
CA GLY A 9 -2.36 -8.91 21.20
C GLY A 9 -3.33 -10.04 21.56
N ARG A 10 -4.42 -10.22 20.81
CA ARG A 10 -5.37 -11.35 20.96
C ARG A 10 -5.15 -12.46 19.93
N GLY A 11 -4.09 -12.40 19.13
CA GLY A 11 -3.79 -13.36 18.07
C GLY A 11 -4.68 -13.23 16.82
N ALA A 12 -5.34 -12.08 16.64
CA ALA A 12 -6.17 -11.86 15.46
C ALA A 12 -5.31 -11.47 14.24
N VAL A 13 -5.73 -11.92 13.06
CA VAL A 13 -5.24 -11.39 11.78
C VAL A 13 -5.86 -10.01 11.55
N VAL A 14 -5.04 -9.02 11.23
CA VAL A 14 -5.48 -7.65 10.93
C VAL A 14 -5.30 -7.37 9.44
N LEU A 15 -6.41 -7.21 8.73
CA LEU A 15 -6.42 -6.67 7.38
C LEU A 15 -6.56 -5.15 7.45
N CYS A 16 -5.57 -4.43 6.95
CA CYS A 16 -5.55 -2.96 6.96
C CYS A 16 -5.48 -2.43 5.53
N ASP A 17 -6.47 -1.62 5.14
CA ASP A 17 -6.40 -0.86 3.89
C ASP A 17 -5.46 0.34 4.09
N ARG A 18 -4.26 0.23 3.52
CA ARG A 18 -3.11 1.14 3.66
C ARG A 18 -2.51 1.17 5.07
N PHE A 19 -1.20 1.44 5.12
CA PHE A 19 -0.43 1.63 6.35
C PHE A 19 0.79 2.54 6.07
N ALA A 20 1.88 2.40 6.83
CA ALA A 20 3.10 3.22 6.72
C ALA A 20 3.66 3.30 5.29
N ASP A 21 3.67 2.21 4.53
CA ASP A 21 4.18 2.19 3.14
C ASP A 21 3.45 3.20 2.24
N SER A 22 2.14 3.40 2.44
CA SER A 22 1.39 4.44 1.73
C SER A 22 1.84 5.84 2.14
N THR A 23 2.08 6.09 3.43
CA THR A 23 2.56 7.41 3.87
C THR A 23 3.93 7.71 3.27
N ILE A 24 4.83 6.71 3.23
CA ILE A 24 6.15 6.86 2.63
C ILE A 24 6.04 7.13 1.13
N ALA A 25 5.23 6.36 0.38
CA ALA A 25 5.04 6.57 -1.05
C ALA A 25 4.42 7.94 -1.37
N TYR A 26 3.34 8.32 -0.69
CA TYR A 26 2.63 9.58 -0.98
C TYR A 26 3.39 10.82 -0.49
N GLN A 27 3.91 10.78 0.73
CA GLN A 27 4.54 11.96 1.32
C GLN A 27 6.04 12.02 1.03
N GLY A 28 6.73 10.88 1.11
CA GLY A 28 8.17 10.78 0.87
C GLY A 28 8.52 10.97 -0.60
N PHE A 29 7.81 10.27 -1.50
CA PHE A 29 8.05 10.35 -2.95
C PHE A 29 7.10 11.31 -3.66
N GLY A 30 5.78 11.17 -3.44
CA GLY A 30 4.78 12.02 -4.10
C GLY A 30 4.96 13.51 -3.80
N LYS A 31 5.00 13.87 -2.51
CA LYS A 31 5.26 15.24 -2.02
C LYS A 31 6.74 15.56 -1.79
N GLU A 32 7.63 14.63 -2.12
CA GLU A 32 9.09 14.84 -2.10
C GLU A 32 9.64 15.29 -0.73
N LEU A 33 9.01 14.88 0.37
CA LEU A 33 9.49 15.19 1.74
C LEU A 33 10.71 14.36 2.16
N GLY A 34 11.12 13.39 1.33
CA GLY A 34 12.22 12.47 1.60
C GLY A 34 11.75 11.18 2.26
N ALA A 35 11.94 10.04 1.57
CA ALA A 35 11.48 8.72 2.01
C ALA A 35 12.02 8.34 3.39
N ASP A 36 13.32 8.50 3.62
CA ASP A 36 13.96 8.14 4.90
C ASP A 36 13.45 8.96 6.08
N TYR A 37 13.12 10.23 5.84
CA TYR A 37 12.56 11.10 6.87
C TYR A 37 11.14 10.63 7.24
N VAL A 38 10.30 10.41 6.24
CA VAL A 38 8.91 9.97 6.43
C VAL A 38 8.87 8.57 7.08
N GLU A 39 9.72 7.65 6.65
CA GLU A 39 9.82 6.30 7.23
C GLU A 39 10.16 6.34 8.72
N LYS A 40 11.12 7.18 9.13
CA LYS A 40 11.46 7.39 10.55
C LYS A 40 10.26 7.90 11.34
N CYS A 41 9.53 8.89 10.81
CA CYS A 41 8.32 9.39 11.46
C CYS A 41 7.25 8.31 11.59
N CYS A 42 6.99 7.54 10.53
CA CYS A 42 6.02 6.44 10.55
C CYS A 42 6.37 5.40 11.61
N ARG A 43 7.63 4.98 11.69
CA ARG A 43 8.10 4.00 12.69
C ARG A 43 7.96 4.50 14.12
N GLN A 44 8.22 5.78 14.36
CA GLN A 44 8.03 6.40 15.67
C GLN A 44 6.54 6.42 16.07
N VAL A 45 5.65 6.81 15.15
CA VAL A 45 4.21 6.90 15.41
C VAL A 45 3.57 5.52 15.57
N SER A 46 4.02 4.52 14.80
CA SER A 46 3.50 3.14 14.91
C SER A 46 4.02 2.39 16.14
N GLY A 47 4.97 2.95 16.90
CA GLY A 47 5.63 2.25 17.99
C GLY A 47 6.45 1.05 17.51
N GLY A 48 6.94 1.09 16.27
CA GLY A 48 7.70 0.00 15.65
C GLY A 48 6.85 -1.15 15.10
N VAL A 49 5.51 -1.05 15.13
CA VAL A 49 4.63 -2.01 14.47
C VAL A 49 4.82 -1.89 12.95
N GLU A 50 5.10 -3.03 12.32
CA GLU A 50 5.25 -3.18 10.88
C GLU A 50 4.36 -4.34 10.39
N PRO A 51 3.85 -4.30 9.15
CA PRO A 51 3.07 -5.41 8.59
C PRO A 51 3.95 -6.63 8.32
N ASP A 52 3.46 -7.83 8.66
CA ASP A 52 4.10 -9.08 8.25
C ASP A 52 4.01 -9.31 6.73
N LEU A 53 2.96 -8.77 6.10
CA LEU A 53 2.70 -8.88 4.67
C LEU A 53 2.00 -7.63 4.16
N THR A 54 2.41 -7.16 2.98
CA THR A 54 1.85 -6.02 2.28
C THR A 54 1.67 -6.37 0.82
N PHE A 55 0.47 -6.16 0.28
CA PHE A 55 0.22 -6.32 -1.14
C PHE A 55 0.26 -4.96 -1.84
N PHE A 56 1.22 -4.80 -2.75
CA PHE A 56 1.27 -3.67 -3.66
C PHE A 56 0.64 -4.08 -4.99
N VAL A 57 -0.58 -3.60 -5.23
CA VAL A 57 -1.25 -3.77 -6.54
C VAL A 57 -0.65 -2.76 -7.51
N ASP A 58 0.25 -3.26 -8.34
CA ASP A 58 1.02 -2.47 -9.28
C ASP A 58 0.24 -2.25 -10.57
N LEU A 59 -0.09 -0.99 -10.83
CA LEU A 59 -0.81 -0.58 -12.03
C LEU A 59 -0.26 0.77 -12.49
N ASP A 60 -0.18 0.95 -13.80
CA ASP A 60 0.17 2.24 -14.38
C ASP A 60 -0.78 3.34 -13.83
N PRO A 61 -0.23 4.45 -13.28
CA PRO A 61 -1.01 5.56 -12.78
C PRO A 61 -2.05 6.11 -13.76
N GLU A 62 -1.76 6.13 -15.07
CA GLU A 62 -2.70 6.61 -16.09
C GLU A 62 -3.94 5.72 -16.15
N ILE A 63 -3.74 4.39 -16.19
CA ILE A 63 -4.83 3.41 -16.15
C ILE A 63 -5.59 3.49 -14.81
N GLY A 64 -4.87 3.70 -13.71
CA GLY A 64 -5.47 3.86 -12.38
C GLY A 64 -6.40 5.07 -12.30
N LEU A 65 -5.96 6.23 -12.80
CA LEU A 65 -6.74 7.45 -12.83
C LEU A 65 -8.00 7.30 -13.71
N GLU A 66 -7.89 6.66 -14.88
CA GLU A 66 -9.06 6.38 -15.72
C GLU A 66 -10.12 5.52 -14.99
N ARG A 67 -9.69 4.57 -14.15
CA ARG A 67 -10.60 3.75 -13.34
C ARG A 67 -11.26 4.57 -12.23
N VAL A 68 -10.52 5.49 -11.61
CA VAL A 68 -11.04 6.42 -10.61
C VAL A 68 -12.08 7.36 -11.23
N ASP A 69 -11.79 7.97 -12.37
CA ASP A 69 -12.72 8.87 -13.06
C ASP A 69 -14.05 8.18 -13.40
N LYS A 70 -13.99 6.93 -13.88
CA LYS A 70 -15.18 6.10 -14.13
C LYS A 70 -15.99 5.81 -12.87
N ARG A 71 -15.34 5.71 -11.70
CA ARG A 71 -15.99 5.48 -10.40
C ARG A 71 -16.50 6.79 -9.77
N ALA A 72 -15.76 7.88 -9.94
CA ALA A 72 -16.03 9.20 -9.38
C ALA A 72 -17.20 9.93 -10.06
N ALA A 73 -17.67 9.42 -11.20
CA ALA A 73 -18.88 9.87 -11.89
C ALA A 73 -20.17 9.92 -11.01
N GLY A 74 -20.12 9.46 -9.76
CA GLY A 74 -21.19 9.64 -8.77
C GLY A 74 -20.80 10.23 -7.39
N VAL A 75 -19.51 10.46 -7.09
CA VAL A 75 -19.05 10.86 -5.73
C VAL A 75 -17.99 11.98 -5.74
N GLY A 76 -17.37 12.26 -6.89
CA GLY A 76 -16.27 13.23 -7.02
C GLY A 76 -14.92 12.67 -6.54
N PRO A 77 -13.79 13.10 -7.14
CA PRO A 77 -12.46 12.60 -6.79
C PRO A 77 -11.98 13.16 -5.44
N ASP A 78 -11.25 12.35 -4.68
CA ASP A 78 -10.58 12.79 -3.44
C ASP A 78 -9.50 13.86 -3.76
N ARG A 79 -9.15 14.69 -2.77
CA ARG A 79 -8.13 15.76 -2.90
C ARG A 79 -6.80 15.23 -3.42
N MET A 80 -6.44 14.00 -3.09
CA MET A 80 -5.22 13.34 -3.58
C MET A 80 -5.34 12.76 -5.00
N GLU A 81 -6.56 12.53 -5.49
CA GLU A 81 -6.84 12.10 -6.87
C GLU A 81 -6.88 13.31 -7.84
N GLN A 82 -6.94 14.54 -7.30
CA GLN A 82 -6.82 15.79 -8.07
C GLN A 82 -5.36 16.22 -8.31
N GLU A 83 -4.40 15.48 -7.77
CA GLU A 83 -2.99 15.78 -7.97
C GLU A 83 -2.57 15.46 -9.41
N ALA A 84 -1.56 16.17 -9.91
CA ALA A 84 -1.10 15.99 -11.28
C ALA A 84 -0.61 14.55 -11.52
N LEU A 85 -0.73 14.03 -12.75
CA LEU A 85 -0.20 12.71 -13.12
C LEU A 85 1.27 12.50 -12.69
N ALA A 86 2.09 13.56 -12.73
CA ALA A 86 3.47 13.51 -12.25
C ALA A 86 3.58 13.12 -10.76
N PHE A 87 2.64 13.57 -9.91
CA PHE A 87 2.55 13.15 -8.51
C PHE A 87 2.29 11.64 -8.42
N HIS A 88 1.27 11.13 -9.13
CA HIS A 88 0.94 9.71 -9.11
C HIS A 88 2.07 8.83 -9.64
N LYS A 89 2.81 9.29 -10.66
CA LYS A 89 4.04 8.63 -11.15
C LYS A 89 5.12 8.55 -10.07
N ARG A 90 5.32 9.61 -9.28
CA ARG A 90 6.26 9.57 -8.14
C ARG A 90 5.78 8.64 -7.03
N VAL A 91 4.49 8.64 -6.70
CA VAL A 91 3.92 7.72 -5.70
C VAL A 91 4.12 6.27 -6.12
N HIS A 92 3.82 5.95 -7.38
CA HIS A 92 4.01 4.63 -7.97
C HIS A 92 5.48 4.19 -7.94
N GLN A 93 6.40 5.09 -8.33
CA GLN A 93 7.84 4.84 -8.20
C GLN A 93 8.22 4.58 -6.74
N GLY A 94 7.63 5.30 -5.78
CA GLY A 94 7.85 5.07 -4.36
C GLY A 94 7.48 3.66 -3.92
N PHE A 95 6.32 3.14 -4.36
CA PHE A 95 5.95 1.75 -4.09
C PHE A 95 6.88 0.73 -4.76
N ILE A 96 7.37 1.01 -5.97
CA ILE A 96 8.37 0.16 -6.63
C ILE A 96 9.66 0.10 -5.81
N GLU A 97 10.15 1.24 -5.32
CA GLU A 97 11.37 1.27 -4.50
C GLU A 97 11.17 0.60 -3.14
N LEU A 98 10.00 0.77 -2.51
CA LEU A 98 9.66 0.06 -1.28
C LEU A 98 9.61 -1.46 -1.49
N ALA A 99 9.01 -1.93 -2.58
CA ALA A 99 8.97 -3.36 -2.91
C ALA A 99 10.35 -3.97 -3.15
N LYS A 100 11.29 -3.18 -3.69
CA LYS A 100 12.71 -3.59 -3.80
C LYS A 100 13.44 -3.58 -2.46
N LYS A 101 13.13 -2.61 -1.59
CA LYS A 101 13.75 -2.44 -0.27
C LYS A 101 13.29 -3.51 0.73
N PHE A 102 12.04 -3.95 0.63
CA PHE A 102 11.40 -4.89 1.55
C PHE A 102 10.80 -6.10 0.81
N PRO A 103 11.60 -6.85 0.04
CA PRO A 103 11.10 -7.94 -0.82
C PRO A 103 10.51 -9.12 -0.03
N GLU A 104 10.85 -9.25 1.25
CA GLU A 104 10.35 -10.29 2.15
C GLU A 104 8.90 -10.08 2.58
N ARG A 105 8.46 -8.81 2.72
CA ARG A 105 7.11 -8.47 3.21
C ARG A 105 6.23 -7.77 2.18
N ILE A 106 6.79 -7.16 1.14
CA ILE A 106 6.02 -6.49 0.10
C ILE A 106 5.91 -7.37 -1.15
N VAL A 107 4.72 -7.89 -1.39
CA VAL A 107 4.38 -8.66 -2.59
C VAL A 107 3.78 -7.73 -3.63
N ARG A 108 4.49 -7.58 -4.76
CA ARG A 108 4.00 -6.87 -5.94
C ARG A 108 3.04 -7.78 -6.73
N LEU A 109 1.83 -7.31 -6.94
CA LEU A 109 0.78 -7.98 -7.72
C LEU A 109 0.49 -7.19 -8.99
N ASP A 110 0.37 -7.85 -10.14
CA ASP A 110 0.07 -7.20 -11.42
C ASP A 110 -1.41 -6.77 -11.49
N GLY A 111 -1.64 -5.47 -11.34
CA GLY A 111 -2.96 -4.83 -11.35
C GLY A 111 -3.67 -4.81 -12.70
N THR A 112 -3.02 -5.30 -13.77
CA THR A 112 -3.65 -5.52 -15.09
C THR A 112 -4.44 -6.82 -15.15
N LEU A 113 -4.18 -7.76 -14.22
CA LEU A 113 -4.88 -9.03 -14.13
C LEU A 113 -6.32 -8.87 -13.62
N SER A 114 -7.11 -9.94 -13.78
CA SER A 114 -8.46 -10.00 -13.25
C SER A 114 -8.46 -9.99 -11.72
N LYS A 115 -9.59 -9.58 -11.12
CA LYS A 115 -9.78 -9.62 -9.67
C LYS A 115 -9.57 -11.02 -9.09
N ASP A 116 -10.04 -12.04 -9.80
CA ASP A 116 -9.90 -13.43 -9.37
C ASP A 116 -8.43 -13.86 -9.38
N ALA A 117 -7.67 -13.53 -10.44
CA ALA A 117 -6.25 -13.85 -10.51
C ALA A 117 -5.43 -13.13 -9.41
N LEU A 118 -5.76 -11.87 -9.12
CA LEU A 118 -5.18 -11.11 -8.02
C LEU A 118 -5.53 -11.72 -6.65
N TYR A 119 -6.78 -12.13 -6.47
CA TYR A 119 -7.25 -12.78 -5.25
C TYR A 119 -6.51 -14.08 -4.99
N GLU A 120 -6.45 -14.97 -5.97
CA GLU A 120 -5.75 -16.24 -5.85
C GLU A 120 -4.27 -16.00 -5.49
N ALA A 121 -3.58 -15.11 -6.19
CA ALA A 121 -2.17 -14.79 -5.91
C ALA A 121 -1.95 -14.21 -4.50
N ALA A 122 -2.86 -13.36 -4.01
CA ALA A 122 -2.77 -12.80 -2.68
C ALA A 122 -3.06 -13.87 -1.60
N PHE A 123 -4.11 -14.67 -1.80
CA PHE A 123 -4.53 -15.70 -0.87
C PHE A 123 -3.43 -16.78 -0.70
N ASP A 124 -2.83 -17.21 -1.81
CA ASP A 124 -1.66 -18.10 -1.85
C ASP A 124 -0.49 -17.63 -0.99
N LYS A 125 -0.32 -16.32 -0.83
CA LYS A 125 0.74 -15.73 -0.01
C LYS A 125 0.35 -15.67 1.46
N VAL A 126 -0.91 -15.36 1.75
CA VAL A 126 -1.47 -15.40 3.10
C VAL A 126 -1.40 -16.82 3.66
N GLU A 127 -1.82 -17.84 2.91
CA GLU A 127 -1.78 -19.23 3.37
C GLU A 127 -0.37 -19.71 3.70
N ARG A 128 0.61 -19.37 2.84
CA ARG A 128 2.01 -19.71 3.10
C ARG A 128 2.56 -19.02 4.35
N LEU A 129 2.17 -17.78 4.61
CA LEU A 129 2.58 -17.07 5.82
C LEU A 129 1.96 -17.71 7.07
N MET A 130 0.66 -18.04 7.01
CA MET A 130 -0.06 -18.66 8.14
C MET A 130 0.39 -20.09 8.41
N GLY A 131 0.80 -20.85 7.39
CA GLY A 131 1.33 -22.21 7.54
C GLY A 131 2.78 -22.28 8.02
N GLN A 132 3.47 -21.15 8.15
CA GLN A 132 4.84 -21.04 8.68
C GLN A 132 4.89 -20.60 10.16
N GLN A 133 3.73 -20.30 10.76
CA GLN A 133 3.57 -19.95 12.19
C GLN A 133 3.18 -21.18 13.02
#